data_AF-A0A359CVX1-F1
#
_entry.id   AF-A0A359CVX1-F1
#
_cell.length_a   1.000
_cell.length_b   1.000
_cell.length_c   1.000
_cell.angle_alpha   90.00
_cell.angle_beta   90.00
_cell.angle_gamma   90.00
#
_symmetry.space_group_name_H-M   'P 1'
#
loop_
_entity.id
_entity.type
_entity.pdbx_description
1 polymer ?
#
loop_
_entity_poly.entity_id
_entity_poly.type
_entity_poly.pdbx_seq_one_letter_code
_entity_poly.pdbx_strand_id
1 'polypeptide(L)'
;MGSCFANYWGLKIPEFGFVNINPDHAGKHSELQPMFFHTPCFGSLYNREYKELVNQKYLESMRKEYYLCILNCKKKLNGILQEIPDEWLINKPVIKQSLLDNLFQEKWIDACFKEFLCFIQLTNQ
;
A
#
# COMPACT_ATOMS: atom_id res chain seq x y z
N MET A 1 5.14 -11.58 12.13
CA MET A 1 6.40 -11.59 11.35
C MET A 1 6.44 -10.48 10.30
N GLY A 2 5.38 -10.31 9.49
CA GLY A 2 5.28 -9.19 8.53
C GLY A 2 5.44 -7.79 9.14
N SER A 3 4.82 -7.54 10.30
CA SER A 3 4.92 -6.25 11.00
C SER A 3 6.36 -5.87 11.42
N CYS A 4 7.23 -6.86 11.65
CA CYS A 4 8.65 -6.59 11.95
C CYS A 4 9.39 -6.00 10.73
N PHE A 5 9.10 -6.50 9.53
CA PHE A 5 9.66 -5.96 8.29
C PHE A 5 9.19 -4.54 8.02
N ALA A 6 7.89 -4.27 8.24
CA ALA A 6 7.34 -2.93 8.09
C ALA A 6 8.02 -1.93 9.04
N ASN A 7 8.30 -2.34 10.29
CA ASN A 7 9.08 -1.53 11.23
C ASN A 7 10.51 -1.26 10.72
N TYR A 8 11.18 -2.31 10.21
CA TYR A 8 12.54 -2.20 9.65
C TYR A 8 12.61 -1.25 8.45
N TRP A 9 11.55 -1.20 7.63
CA TRP A 9 11.43 -0.27 6.51
C TRP A 9 10.97 1.14 6.91
N GLY A 10 10.82 1.42 8.21
CA GLY A 10 10.38 2.73 8.69
C GLY A 10 8.93 3.07 8.34
N LEU A 11 8.10 2.07 8.03
CA LEU A 11 6.69 2.29 7.78
C LEU A 11 5.96 2.56 9.10
N LYS A 12 5.07 3.56 9.10
CA LYS A 12 4.22 3.86 10.25
C LYS A 12 3.19 2.73 10.41
N ILE A 13 3.40 1.88 11.40
CA ILE A 13 2.53 0.75 11.75
C ILE A 13 2.03 0.90 13.19
N PRO A 14 0.89 0.28 13.55
CA PRO A 14 0.51 0.19 14.96
C PRO A 14 1.55 -0.65 15.72
N GLU A 15 1.75 -0.31 16.99
CA GLU A 15 2.49 -1.19 17.91
C GLU A 15 1.81 -2.56 17.95
N PHE A 16 2.60 -3.64 18.01
CA PHE A 16 2.07 -4.99 17.96
C PHE A 16 2.82 -5.91 18.90
N GLY A 17 2.16 -6.98 19.33
CA GLY A 17 2.73 -7.93 20.27
C GLY A 17 1.80 -9.11 20.55
N PHE A 18 2.26 -9.97 21.45
CA PHE A 18 1.41 -10.99 22.03
C PHE A 18 0.61 -10.39 23.19
N VAL A 19 -0.70 -10.61 23.18
CA VAL A 19 -1.63 -10.10 24.19
C VAL A 19 -2.50 -11.23 24.72
N ASN A 20 -2.86 -11.14 26.00
CA ASN A 20 -3.87 -12.01 26.60
C ASN A 20 -5.23 -11.34 26.46
N ILE A 21 -6.20 -12.06 25.90
CA ILE A 21 -7.54 -11.53 25.68
C ILE A 21 -8.31 -11.62 26.99
N ASN A 22 -8.89 -10.50 27.45
CA ASN A 22 -9.88 -10.53 28.53
C ASN A 22 -11.24 -10.97 27.95
N PRO A 23 -11.82 -12.11 28.37
CA PRO A 23 -13.12 -12.57 27.89
C PRO A 23 -14.24 -11.54 28.07
N ASP A 24 -14.15 -10.67 29.07
CA ASP A 24 -15.15 -9.63 29.32
C ASP A 24 -15.23 -8.58 28.19
N HIS A 25 -14.13 -8.40 27.43
CA HIS A 25 -14.08 -7.49 26.28
C HIS A 25 -14.72 -8.08 25.02
N ALA A 26 -14.96 -9.40 24.98
CA ALA A 26 -15.49 -10.09 23.81
C ALA A 26 -17.01 -9.90 23.62
N GLY A 27 -17.71 -9.24 24.56
CA GLY A 27 -19.13 -8.91 24.43
C GLY A 27 -20.03 -10.14 24.23
N LYS A 28 -21.18 -9.95 23.56
CA LYS A 28 -22.15 -11.01 23.24
C LYS A 28 -21.95 -11.55 21.82
N HIS A 29 -20.72 -11.79 21.42
CA HIS A 29 -20.40 -12.36 20.11
C HIS A 29 -20.41 -13.89 20.21
N SER A 30 -21.52 -14.51 19.84
CA SER A 30 -21.75 -15.96 19.93
C SER A 30 -20.87 -16.78 18.97
N GLU A 31 -20.31 -16.13 17.97
CA GLU A 31 -19.39 -16.69 16.96
C GLU A 31 -17.96 -16.89 17.48
N LEU A 32 -17.59 -16.22 18.59
CA LEU A 32 -16.26 -16.32 19.17
C LEU A 32 -16.16 -17.60 20.01
N GLN A 33 -15.07 -18.34 19.85
CA GLN A 33 -14.79 -19.52 20.66
C GLN A 33 -13.98 -19.11 21.90
N PRO A 34 -14.60 -19.05 23.10
CA PRO A 34 -13.96 -18.47 24.29
C PRO A 34 -12.72 -19.24 24.73
N MET A 35 -12.60 -20.53 24.36
CA MET A 35 -11.45 -21.36 24.67
C MET A 35 -10.13 -20.77 24.14
N PHE A 36 -10.17 -19.99 23.05
CA PHE A 36 -8.97 -19.38 22.48
C PHE A 36 -8.50 -18.14 23.23
N PHE A 37 -9.32 -17.56 24.11
CA PHE A 37 -8.94 -16.36 24.89
C PHE A 37 -7.90 -16.65 25.96
N HIS A 38 -7.74 -17.91 26.36
CA HIS A 38 -6.72 -18.34 27.32
C HIS A 38 -5.31 -18.47 26.72
N THR A 39 -5.17 -18.34 25.39
CA THR A 39 -3.87 -18.43 24.71
C THR A 39 -3.38 -17.04 24.34
N PRO A 40 -2.08 -16.73 24.48
CA PRO A 40 -1.51 -15.50 23.96
C PRO A 40 -1.80 -15.36 22.46
N CYS A 41 -2.44 -14.27 22.09
CA CYS A 41 -2.82 -13.98 20.71
C CYS A 41 -1.94 -12.88 20.14
N PHE A 42 -1.67 -12.91 18.83
CA PHE A 42 -1.04 -11.78 18.17
C PHE A 42 -2.06 -10.65 18.01
N GLY A 43 -1.69 -9.44 18.42
CA GLY A 43 -2.54 -8.26 18.33
C GLY A 43 -1.75 -6.99 18.00
N SER A 44 -2.47 -5.97 17.54
CA SER A 44 -1.94 -4.63 17.31
C SER A 44 -2.72 -3.60 18.12
N LEU A 45 -2.05 -2.56 18.59
CA LEU A 45 -2.66 -1.44 19.28
C LEU A 45 -3.62 -0.72 18.34
N TYR A 46 -4.87 -0.55 18.80
CA TYR A 46 -5.89 0.13 18.03
C TYR A 46 -5.56 1.61 17.85
N ASN A 47 -5.68 2.13 16.63
CA ASN A 47 -5.52 3.54 16.31
C ASN A 47 -6.76 4.06 15.57
N ARG A 48 -7.42 5.09 16.13
CA ARG A 48 -8.63 5.70 15.55
C ARG A 48 -8.38 6.45 14.25
N GLU A 49 -7.15 6.86 13.97
CA GLU A 49 -6.78 7.51 12.73
C GLU A 49 -6.73 6.51 11.56
N TYR A 50 -6.49 5.23 11.85
CA TYR A 50 -6.44 4.20 10.82
C TYR A 50 -7.85 3.83 10.38
N LYS A 51 -8.07 3.88 9.07
CA LYS A 51 -9.34 3.54 8.44
C LYS A 51 -9.14 2.31 7.59
N GLU A 52 -10.08 1.38 7.65
CA GLU A 52 -10.10 0.26 6.72
C GLU A 52 -10.25 0.78 5.28
N LEU A 53 -9.56 0.13 4.36
CA LEU A 53 -9.51 0.50 2.94
C LEU A 53 -10.80 0.16 2.17
N VAL A 54 -11.93 0.03 2.86
CA VAL A 54 -13.27 -0.14 2.25
C VAL A 54 -13.99 1.20 2.05
N ASN A 55 -13.44 2.30 2.54
CA ASN A 55 -14.07 3.61 2.39
C ASN A 55 -13.89 4.15 0.95
N GLN A 56 -14.98 4.14 0.17
CA GLN A 56 -14.99 4.61 -1.22
C GLN A 56 -14.41 6.02 -1.41
N LYS A 57 -14.70 6.96 -0.50
CA LYS A 57 -14.18 8.33 -0.57
C LYS A 57 -12.66 8.37 -0.43
N TYR A 58 -12.11 7.49 0.41
CA TYR A 58 -10.66 7.37 0.59
C TYR A 58 -9.98 6.73 -0.62
N LEU A 59 -10.63 5.75 -1.26
CA LEU A 59 -10.14 5.16 -2.51
C LEU A 59 -10.11 6.19 -3.64
N GLU A 60 -11.13 7.05 -3.73
CA GLU A 60 -11.16 8.14 -4.70
C GLU A 60 -10.05 9.18 -4.46
N SER A 61 -9.81 9.57 -3.21
CA SER A 61 -8.71 10.49 -2.89
C SER A 61 -7.34 9.89 -3.20
N MET A 62 -7.14 8.62 -2.83
CA MET A 62 -5.91 7.88 -3.14
C MET A 62 -5.69 7.75 -4.65
N ARG A 63 -6.74 7.45 -5.42
CA ARG A 63 -6.67 7.40 -6.90
C ARG A 63 -6.22 8.75 -7.46
N LYS A 64 -6.80 9.85 -6.96
CA LYS A 64 -6.41 11.20 -7.38
C LYS A 64 -4.94 11.50 -7.06
N GLU A 65 -4.48 11.19 -5.86
CA GLU A 65 -3.08 11.36 -5.46
C GLU A 65 -2.12 10.53 -6.32
N TYR A 66 -2.48 9.27 -6.60
CA TYR A 66 -1.75 8.39 -7.50
C TYR A 66 -1.54 9.03 -8.89
N TYR A 67 -2.61 9.54 -9.53
CA TYR A 67 -2.46 10.23 -10.82
C TYR A 67 -1.58 11.48 -10.74
N LEU A 68 -1.72 12.28 -9.67
CA LEU A 68 -0.90 13.48 -9.48
C LEU A 68 0.59 13.14 -9.34
N CYS A 69 0.92 12.08 -8.61
CA CYS A 69 2.28 11.58 -8.50
C CYS A 69 2.85 11.16 -9.85
N ILE A 70 2.11 10.39 -10.65
CA ILE A 70 2.56 9.97 -11.99
C ILE A 70 2.77 11.18 -12.91
N LEU A 71 1.85 12.14 -12.89
CA LEU A 71 1.96 13.36 -13.68
C LEU A 71 3.21 14.17 -13.28
N ASN A 72 3.49 14.27 -11.98
CA ASN A 72 4.68 14.94 -11.47
C ASN A 72 5.97 14.21 -11.90
N CYS A 73 5.98 12.88 -11.88
CA CYS A 73 7.08 12.08 -12.42
C CYS A 73 7.28 12.33 -13.91
N LYS A 74 6.20 12.35 -14.71
CA LYS A 74 6.27 12.64 -16.15
C LYS A 74 6.87 14.02 -16.43
N LYS A 75 6.44 15.04 -15.67
CA LYS A 75 6.96 16.41 -15.80
C LYS A 75 8.45 16.51 -15.45
N LYS A 76 8.90 15.76 -14.44
CA LYS A 76 10.29 15.73 -13.98
C LYS A 76 11.17 14.69 -14.69
N LEU A 77 10.63 13.94 -15.66
CA LEU A 77 11.30 12.80 -16.28
C LEU A 77 12.69 13.14 -16.80
N ASN A 78 12.88 14.32 -17.40
CA ASN A 78 14.20 14.75 -17.87
C ASN A 78 15.23 14.86 -16.73
N GLY A 79 14.82 15.42 -15.59
CA GLY A 79 15.69 15.54 -14.42
C GLY A 79 16.04 14.17 -13.84
N ILE A 80 15.04 13.29 -13.73
CA ILE A 80 15.25 11.90 -13.28
C ILE A 80 16.25 11.18 -14.18
N LEU A 81 16.16 11.34 -15.50
CA LEU A 81 17.10 10.74 -16.44
C LEU A 81 18.51 11.33 -16.35
N GLN A 82 18.66 12.58 -15.90
CA GLN A 82 19.96 13.20 -15.66
C GLN A 82 20.65 12.65 -14.41
N GLU A 83 19.87 12.21 -13.41
CA GLU A 83 20.39 11.58 -12.18
C GLU A 83 20.95 10.17 -12.43
N ILE A 84 20.64 9.54 -13.57
CA ILE A 84 21.20 8.24 -13.94
C ILE A 84 22.70 8.41 -14.27
N PRO A 85 23.60 7.70 -13.57
CA PRO A 85 25.03 7.75 -13.84
C PRO A 85 25.38 7.33 -15.27
N ASP A 86 26.30 8.05 -15.91
CA ASP A 86 26.72 7.75 -17.29
C ASP A 86 27.48 6.41 -17.40
N GLU A 87 28.10 5.96 -16.31
CA GLU A 87 28.77 4.66 -16.19
C GLU A 87 27.83 3.45 -16.34
N TRP A 88 26.51 3.66 -16.20
CA TRP A 88 25.52 2.60 -16.51
C TRP A 88 25.35 2.40 -18.02
N LEU A 89 25.97 3.25 -18.85
CA LEU A 89 25.97 3.19 -20.33
C LEU A 89 24.56 3.13 -20.93
N ILE A 90 23.61 3.78 -20.25
CA ILE A 90 22.21 3.81 -20.64
C ILE A 90 21.98 4.83 -21.75
N ASN A 91 21.30 4.41 -22.83
CA ASN A 91 20.80 5.33 -23.85
C ASN A 91 19.56 6.09 -23.31
N LYS A 92 19.82 7.20 -22.60
CA LYS A 92 18.80 8.05 -21.97
C LYS A 92 17.68 8.48 -22.95
N PRO A 93 17.98 8.92 -24.20
CA PRO A 93 16.93 9.22 -25.20
C PRO A 93 15.99 8.05 -25.51
N VAL A 94 16.55 6.84 -25.73
CA VAL A 94 15.76 5.65 -26.05
C VAL A 94 14.89 5.24 -24.87
N ILE A 95 15.45 5.23 -23.65
CA ILE A 95 14.67 4.91 -22.45
C ILE A 95 13.56 5.94 -22.25
N LYS A 96 13.85 7.23 -22.40
CA LYS A 96 12.83 8.29 -22.29
C LYS A 96 11.63 8.00 -23.18
N GLN A 97 11.89 7.69 -24.45
CA GLN A 97 10.83 7.42 -25.42
C GLN A 97 10.05 6.15 -25.03
N SER A 98 10.74 5.07 -24.66
CA SER A 98 10.11 3.84 -24.17
C SER A 98 9.22 4.07 -22.94
N LEU A 99 9.67 4.88 -21.97
CA LEU A 99 8.87 5.22 -20.79
C LEU A 99 7.60 6.01 -21.17
N LEU A 100 7.71 6.97 -22.10
CA LEU A 100 6.57 7.76 -22.57
C LEU A 100 5.55 6.93 -23.34
N ASP A 101 6.03 5.99 -24.16
CA ASP A 101 5.18 5.16 -25.02
C ASP A 101 4.47 4.03 -24.26
N ASN A 102 4.93 3.71 -23.05
CA ASN A 102 4.40 2.59 -22.27
C ASN A 102 3.85 3.02 -20.89
N LEU A 103 4.73 3.42 -19.98
CA LEU A 103 4.42 3.68 -18.57
C LEU A 103 3.50 4.88 -18.34
N PHE A 104 3.55 5.88 -19.21
CA PHE A 104 2.75 7.11 -19.09
C PHE A 104 1.47 7.11 -19.93
N GLN A 105 1.07 5.95 -20.45
CA GLN A 105 -0.18 5.77 -21.17
C GLN A 105 -1.35 5.62 -20.19
N GLU A 106 -2.46 6.31 -20.45
CA GLU A 106 -3.64 6.28 -19.57
C GLU A 106 -4.15 4.86 -19.32
N LYS A 107 -4.21 4.04 -20.38
CA LYS A 107 -4.58 2.62 -20.29
C LYS A 107 -3.71 1.82 -19.32
N TRP A 108 -2.40 2.08 -19.33
CA TRP A 108 -1.45 1.40 -18.45
C TRP A 108 -1.64 1.86 -17.00
N ILE A 109 -1.75 3.17 -16.79
CA ILE A 109 -1.93 3.78 -15.46
C ILE A 109 -3.22 3.26 -14.80
N ASP A 110 -4.30 3.17 -15.57
CA ASP A 110 -5.60 2.65 -15.13
C ASP A 110 -5.54 1.17 -14.80
N ALA A 111 -4.91 0.38 -15.67
CA ALA A 111 -4.71 -1.05 -15.43
C ALA A 111 -3.92 -1.29 -14.14
N CYS A 112 -2.82 -0.57 -13.92
CA CYS A 112 -2.02 -0.69 -12.70
C CYS A 112 -2.83 -0.35 -11.44
N PHE A 113 -3.66 0.68 -11.47
CA PHE A 113 -4.51 1.00 -10.33
C PHE A 113 -5.57 -0.08 -10.09
N LYS A 114 -6.17 -0.62 -11.16
CA LYS A 114 -7.11 -1.74 -11.06
C LYS A 114 -6.45 -2.99 -10.46
N GLU A 115 -5.29 -3.39 -10.98
CA GLU A 115 -4.55 -4.55 -10.47
C GLU A 115 -4.13 -4.36 -9.01
N PHE A 116 -3.75 -3.14 -8.61
CA PHE A 116 -3.51 -2.82 -7.21
C PHE A 116 -4.76 -3.10 -6.36
N LEU A 117 -5.94 -2.64 -6.77
CA LEU A 117 -7.20 -2.89 -6.05
C LEU A 117 -7.52 -4.40 -5.96
N CYS A 118 -7.26 -5.16 -7.02
CA CYS A 118 -7.38 -6.62 -6.99
C CYS A 118 -6.42 -7.26 -5.98
N PHE A 119 -5.15 -6.81 -5.95
CA PHE A 119 -4.13 -7.35 -5.04
C PHE A 119 -4.49 -7.13 -3.57
N ILE A 120 -5.06 -5.96 -3.25
CA ILE A 120 -5.55 -5.66 -1.89
C ILE A 120 -7.00 -6.14 -1.65
N GLN A 121 -7.53 -6.99 -2.54
CA GLN A 121 -8.81 -7.69 -2.40
C GLN A 121 -10.04 -6.76 -2.27
N LEU A 122 -9.98 -5.56 -2.86
CA LEU A 122 -11.10 -4.61 -2.88
C LEU A 122 -11.99 -4.73 -4.11
N THR A 123 -11.56 -5.49 -5.12
CA THR A 123 -12.35 -5.82 -6.30
C THR A 123 -12.20 -7.30 -6.60
N ASN A 124 -13.32 -7.98 -6.90
CA ASN A 124 -13.29 -9.35 -7.40
C ASN A 124 -12.79 -9.35 -8.86
N GLN A 125 -11.99 -10.36 -9.21
CA GLN A 125 -11.42 -10.57 -10.54
C GLN A 125 -12.51 -10.73 -11.63
#